data_AF-A0A9X9A281-F1
#
_entry.id   AF-A0A9X9A281-F1
#
_cell.length_a   1.000
_cell.length_b   1.000
_cell.length_c   1.000
_cell.angle_alpha   90.00
_cell.angle_beta   90.00
_cell.angle_gamma   90.00
#
_symmetry.space_group_name_H-M   'P 1'
#
loop_
_entity.id
_entity.type
_entity.pdbx_description
1 polymer ?
#
loop_
_entity_poly.entity_id
_entity_poly.type
_entity_poly.pdbx_seq_one_letter_code
_entity_poly.pdbx_strand_id
1 'polypeptide(L)'
;MRKKKIMKGILVVIMICAVYAGFLQYHIYKHGHMNATYDADYIIVLGSKVNGTKPSYSLQYRIDKAAEYLKSHEKTIAIVSGGQG
;
A
#
# COMPACT_ATOMS: atom_id res chain seq x y z
N MET A 1 18.40 -34.61 24.99
CA MET A 1 18.60 -33.17 25.31
C MET A 1 18.78 -32.26 24.08
N ARG A 2 19.56 -32.65 23.06
CA ARG A 2 19.89 -31.82 21.88
C ARG A 2 18.67 -31.38 21.04
N LYS A 3 17.70 -32.28 20.78
CA LYS A 3 16.45 -31.97 20.06
C LYS A 3 15.59 -30.90 20.76
N LYS A 4 15.50 -30.91 22.10
CA LYS A 4 14.75 -29.90 22.87
C LYS A 4 15.39 -28.51 22.79
N LYS A 5 16.73 -28.43 22.71
CA LYS A 5 17.46 -27.16 22.53
C LYS A 5 17.23 -26.59 21.12
N ILE A 6 17.25 -27.43 20.09
CA ILE A 6 16.96 -27.02 18.71
C ILE A 6 15.51 -26.53 18.58
N MET A 7 14.55 -27.25 19.17
CA MET A 7 13.13 -26.85 19.16
C MET A 7 12.91 -25.48 19.82
N LYS A 8 13.57 -25.22 20.97
CA LYS A 8 13.51 -23.91 21.62
C LYS A 8 14.13 -22.80 20.77
N GLY A 9 15.22 -23.07 20.06
CA GLY A 9 15.84 -22.11 19.14
C GLY A 9 14.90 -21.73 17.99
N ILE A 10 14.23 -22.72 17.38
CA ILE A 10 13.24 -22.48 16.30
C ILE A 10 12.08 -21.63 16.83
N LEU A 11 11.56 -21.93 18.02
CA LEU A 11 10.49 -21.14 18.65
C LEU A 11 10.88 -19.67 18.86
N VAL A 12 12.12 -19.40 19.29
CA VAL A 12 12.61 -18.02 19.45
C VAL A 12 12.70 -17.30 18.11
N VAL A 13 13.22 -17.96 17.06
CA VAL A 13 13.29 -17.38 15.71
C VAL A 13 11.90 -17.06 15.17
N ILE A 14 10.93 -17.97 15.32
CA ILE A 14 9.55 -17.73 14.90
C ILE A 14 8.95 -16.54 15.65
N MET A 15 9.20 -16.41 16.96
CA MET A 15 8.72 -15.27 17.75
C MET A 15 9.30 -13.95 17.22
N ILE A 16 10.60 -13.89 16.94
CA ILE A 16 11.25 -12.70 16.39
C ILE A 16 10.66 -12.33 15.02
N CYS A 17 10.48 -13.31 14.13
CA CYS A 17 9.85 -13.10 12.83
C CYS A 17 8.41 -12.58 12.97
N ALA A 18 7.64 -13.12 13.90
CA ALA A 18 6.26 -12.68 14.15
C ALA A 18 6.21 -11.23 14.67
N VAL A 19 7.10 -10.86 15.60
CA VAL A 19 7.21 -9.48 16.11
C VAL A 19 7.58 -8.52 14.98
N TYR A 20 8.55 -8.89 14.13
CA TYR A 20 8.94 -8.06 12.99
C TYR A 20 7.82 -7.90 11.96
N ALA A 21 7.12 -8.98 11.61
CA ALA A 21 5.98 -8.92 10.70
C ALA A 21 4.85 -8.04 11.27
N GLY A 22 4.56 -8.15 12.57
CA GLY A 22 3.59 -7.30 13.25
C GLY A 22 3.97 -5.82 13.22
N PHE A 23 5.25 -5.51 13.46
CA PHE A 23 5.78 -4.15 13.36
C PHE A 23 5.62 -3.57 11.95
N LEU A 24 6.00 -4.33 10.91
CA LEU A 24 5.81 -3.90 9.52
C LEU A 24 4.34 -3.67 9.19
N GLN A 25 3.46 -4.60 9.57
CA GLN A 25 2.03 -4.50 9.30
C GLN A 25 1.42 -3.26 9.97
N TYR A 26 1.83 -2.95 11.20
CA TYR A 26 1.42 -1.73 11.91
C TYR A 26 1.82 -0.47 11.15
N HIS A 27 3.09 -0.39 10.71
CA HIS A 27 3.57 0.76 9.96
C HIS A 27 2.87 0.92 8.60
N ILE A 28 2.65 -0.17 7.87
CA ILE A 28 1.92 -0.16 6.58
C ILE A 28 0.49 0.33 6.80
N TYR A 29 -0.20 -0.20 7.81
CA TYR A 29 -1.58 0.19 8.10
C TYR A 29 -1.70 1.68 8.45
N LYS A 30 -0.80 2.18 9.33
CA LYS A 30 -0.79 3.58 9.77
C LYS A 30 -0.54 4.54 8.60
N HIS A 31 0.41 4.24 7.73
CA HIS A 31 0.75 5.13 6.61
C HIS A 31 -0.18 4.97 5.41
N GLY A 32 -0.80 3.80 5.24
CA GLY A 32 -1.77 3.55 4.16
C GLY A 32 -3.06 4.37 4.28
N HIS A 33 -3.36 4.91 5.46
CA HIS A 33 -4.55 5.72 5.72
C HIS A 33 -4.24 7.20 5.92
N MET A 34 -3.06 7.67 5.50
CA MET A 34 -2.77 9.11 5.54
C MET A 34 -3.68 9.83 4.55
N ASN A 35 -4.39 10.84 5.05
CA ASN A 35 -5.22 11.69 4.20
C ASN A 35 -4.34 12.56 3.31
N ALA A 36 -4.78 12.77 2.08
CA ALA A 36 -4.18 13.76 1.20
C ALA A 36 -4.36 15.17 1.79
N THR A 37 -3.45 16.08 1.45
CA THR A 37 -3.58 17.51 1.75
C THR A 37 -4.94 18.01 1.28
N TYR A 38 -5.64 18.81 2.09
CA TYR A 38 -7.00 19.24 1.80
C TYR A 38 -7.07 20.06 0.49
N ASP A 39 -6.19 21.04 0.28
CA ASP A 39 -6.24 21.91 -0.91
C ASP A 39 -5.03 21.71 -1.84
N ALA A 40 -4.86 20.52 -2.41
CA ALA A 40 -3.80 20.31 -3.38
C ALA A 40 -4.19 20.90 -4.74
N ASP A 41 -3.35 21.76 -5.32
CA ASP A 41 -3.56 22.26 -6.70
C ASP A 41 -3.47 21.13 -7.73
N TYR A 42 -2.65 20.12 -7.44
CA TYR A 42 -2.41 18.97 -8.32
C TYR A 42 -2.40 17.67 -7.54
N ILE A 43 -2.90 16.60 -8.15
CA ILE A 43 -2.67 15.22 -7.70
C ILE A 43 -2.00 14.40 -8.81
N ILE A 44 -1.05 13.54 -8.44
CA ILE A 44 -0.38 12.64 -9.39
C ILE A 44 -0.90 11.22 -9.16
N VAL A 45 -1.56 10.65 -10.17
CA VAL A 45 -2.02 9.26 -10.16
C VAL A 45 -1.00 8.41 -10.91
N LEU A 46 -0.15 7.72 -10.15
CA LEU A 46 0.89 6.85 -10.70
C LEU A 46 0.28 5.54 -11.24
N GLY A 47 0.72 5.18 -12.44
CA GLY A 47 0.36 3.94 -13.10
C GLY A 47 0.79 2.70 -12.33
N SER A 48 0.14 1.61 -12.65
CA SER A 48 0.41 0.26 -12.17
C SER A 48 -0.02 -0.71 -13.26
N LYS A 49 0.21 -2.00 -13.05
CA LYS A 49 -0.08 -3.05 -14.02
C LYS A 49 -1.53 -2.99 -14.54
N VAL A 50 -1.69 -3.16 -15.85
CA VAL A 50 -2.96 -3.52 -16.48
C VAL A 50 -2.95 -5.03 -16.80
N ASN A 51 -4.09 -5.70 -16.63
CA ASN A 51 -4.29 -7.09 -17.02
C ASN A 51 -5.12 -7.09 -18.31
N GLY A 52 -4.44 -6.98 -19.45
CA GLY A 52 -5.09 -6.83 -20.76
C GLY A 52 -5.77 -5.45 -20.86
N THR A 53 -7.09 -5.42 -20.70
CA THR A 53 -7.88 -4.17 -20.68
C THR A 53 -8.38 -3.79 -19.30
N LYS A 54 -8.14 -4.62 -18.27
CA LYS A 54 -8.64 -4.40 -16.91
C LYS A 54 -7.52 -3.89 -16.01
N PRO A 55 -7.75 -2.86 -15.18
CA PRO A 55 -6.73 -2.44 -14.21
C PRO A 55 -6.43 -3.57 -13.21
N SER A 56 -5.19 -3.66 -12.75
CA SER A 56 -4.89 -4.43 -11.53
C SER A 56 -5.59 -3.80 -10.32
N TYR A 57 -5.73 -4.58 -9.23
CA TYR A 57 -6.33 -4.06 -8.00
C TYR A 57 -5.63 -2.78 -7.51
N SER A 58 -4.29 -2.73 -7.55
CA SER A 58 -3.56 -1.55 -7.11
C SER A 58 -3.80 -0.33 -8.02
N LEU A 59 -3.97 -0.54 -9.34
CA LEU A 59 -4.35 0.56 -10.24
C LEU A 59 -5.77 1.03 -9.98
N GLN A 60 -6.72 0.10 -9.83
CA GLN A 60 -8.12 0.43 -9.55
C GLN A 60 -8.26 1.24 -8.25
N TYR A 61 -7.64 0.79 -7.14
CA TYR A 61 -7.69 1.53 -5.87
C TYR A 61 -7.13 2.95 -5.97
N ARG A 62 -6.09 3.17 -6.79
CA ARG A 62 -5.53 4.51 -7.02
C ARG A 62 -6.50 5.39 -7.81
N ILE A 63 -7.13 4.84 -8.85
CA ILE A 63 -8.15 5.54 -9.64
C ILE A 63 -9.33 5.92 -8.75
N ASP A 64 -9.83 4.98 -7.95
CA ASP A 64 -10.99 5.21 -7.08
C ASP A 64 -10.70 6.30 -6.05
N LYS A 65 -9.51 6.27 -5.43
CA LYS A 65 -9.10 7.30 -4.47
C LYS A 65 -8.87 8.66 -5.11
N ALA A 66 -8.30 8.72 -6.30
CA ALA A 66 -8.18 9.97 -7.04
C ALA A 66 -9.56 10.53 -7.40
N ALA A 67 -10.48 9.68 -7.86
CA ALA A 67 -11.84 10.08 -8.19
C ALA A 67 -12.62 10.57 -6.97
N GLU A 68 -12.46 9.92 -5.81
CA GLU A 68 -13.02 10.37 -4.53
C GLU A 68 -12.51 11.78 -4.15
N TYR A 69 -11.21 12.02 -4.28
CA TYR A 69 -10.60 13.31 -3.95
C TYR A 69 -11.05 14.44 -4.90
N LEU A 70 -11.08 14.19 -6.20
CA LEU A 70 -11.45 15.19 -7.21
C LEU A 70 -12.93 15.59 -7.12
N LYS A 71 -13.81 14.70 -6.62
CA LYS A 71 -15.22 15.02 -6.38
C LYS A 71 -15.42 16.08 -5.29
N SER A 72 -14.54 16.14 -4.30
CA SER A 72 -14.58 17.17 -3.25
C SER A 72 -13.71 18.37 -3.55
N HIS A 73 -12.77 18.27 -4.51
CA HIS A 73 -11.81 19.32 -4.87
C HIS A 73 -11.79 19.54 -6.39
N GLU A 74 -12.86 20.13 -6.93
CA GLU A 74 -13.05 20.30 -8.38
C GLU A 74 -11.97 21.17 -9.06
N LYS A 75 -11.24 21.99 -8.29
CA LYS A 75 -10.16 22.84 -8.80
C LYS A 75 -8.82 22.10 -8.93
N THR A 76 -8.69 20.94 -8.29
CA THR A 76 -7.46 20.15 -8.33
C THR A 76 -7.29 19.52 -9.71
N ILE A 77 -6.09 19.66 -10.28
CA ILE A 77 -5.74 19.06 -11.57
C ILE A 77 -5.14 17.67 -11.35
N ALA A 78 -5.73 16.66 -11.99
CA ALA A 78 -5.19 15.31 -11.98
C ALA A 78 -4.15 15.09 -13.10
N ILE A 79 -2.93 14.75 -12.71
CA ILE A 79 -1.85 14.33 -13.62
C ILE A 79 -1.75 12.80 -13.54
N VAL A 80 -2.05 12.13 -14.65
CA VAL A 80 -1.95 10.66 -14.75
C VAL A 80 -0.64 10.25 -15.43
N SER A 81 -0.06 9.15 -14.97
CA SER A 81 1.20 8.60 -15.50
C SER A 81 1.08 7.09 -15.67
N GLY A 82 1.66 6.50 -16.72
CA GLY A 82 1.64 5.05 -16.93
C GLY A 82 2.22 4.61 -18.27
N GLY A 83 2.60 3.33 -18.37
CA GLY A 83 2.99 2.69 -19.62
C GLY A 83 1.81 1.99 -20.31
N GLN A 84 2.09 1.22 -21.37
CA GLN A 84 1.09 0.43 -22.12
C GLN A 84 0.89 -0.99 -21.56
N GLY A 85 1.42 -1.28 -20.36
CA GLY A 85 1.57 -2.63 -19.80
C GLY A 85 0.44 -3.09 -18.90
#